data_AF-A0A2P8K6V6-F1
#
_entry.id   AF-A0A2P8K6V6-F1
#
_cell.length_a   1.000
_cell.length_b   1.000
_cell.length_c   1.000
_cell.angle_alpha   90.00
_cell.angle_beta   90.00
_cell.angle_gamma   90.00
#
_symmetry.space_group_name_H-M   'P 1'
#
loop_
_entity.id
_entity.type
_entity.pdbx_description
1 polymer ?
#
loop_
_entity_poly.entity_id
_entity_poly.type
_entity_poly.pdbx_seq_one_letter_code
_entity_poly.pdbx_strand_id
1 'polypeptide(L)'
;VGPKLINDGLAVFEKMMPGYMSVLESNLTARDQKGIVEEGHKIKGAAGSIGLRHIQQLGQQIQTPDLPAWSDNVAEWVEEMKSEWQNDVAVLKAWVAKASKK
;
A
#
# COMPACT_ATOMS: atom_id res chain seq x y z
N VAL A 1 -6.00 3.57 -20.11
CA VAL A 1 -5.36 4.50 -19.16
C VAL A 1 -4.01 4.88 -19.74
N GLY A 2 -3.67 6.17 -19.86
CA GLY A 2 -2.41 6.60 -20.50
C GLY A 2 -1.23 6.71 -19.51
N PRO A 3 0.03 6.67 -19.96
CA PRO A 3 1.22 6.70 -19.10
C PRO A 3 1.28 7.89 -18.13
N LYS A 4 0.76 9.05 -18.55
CA LYS A 4 0.70 10.27 -17.74
C LYS A 4 -0.14 10.08 -16.47
N LEU A 5 -1.32 9.47 -16.57
CA LEU A 5 -2.21 9.22 -15.43
C LEU A 5 -1.55 8.30 -14.39
N ILE A 6 -0.79 7.30 -14.84
CA ILE A 6 -0.08 6.37 -13.94
C ILE A 6 1.08 7.09 -13.24
N ASN A 7 1.84 7.91 -13.96
CA ASN A 7 2.94 8.69 -13.38
C ASN A 7 2.46 9.74 -12.37
N ASP A 8 1.37 10.46 -12.68
CA ASP A 8 0.78 11.45 -11.78
C ASP A 8 0.26 10.76 -10.51
N GLY A 9 -0.41 9.60 -10.67
CA GLY A 9 -0.87 8.78 -9.54
C GLY A 9 0.28 8.25 -8.68
N LEU A 10 1.36 7.76 -9.30
CA LEU A 10 2.57 7.31 -8.61
C LEU A 10 3.19 8.41 -7.75
N ALA A 11 3.31 9.63 -8.30
CA ALA A 11 3.87 10.76 -7.58
C ALA A 11 3.03 11.13 -6.34
N VAL A 12 1.69 11.08 -6.47
CA VAL A 12 0.79 11.29 -5.33
C VAL A 12 0.95 10.17 -4.31
N PHE A 13 0.99 8.91 -4.75
CA PHE A 13 1.15 7.76 -3.87
C PHE A 13 2.46 7.85 -3.05
N GLU A 14 3.60 8.12 -3.70
CA GLU A 14 4.90 8.26 -3.03
C GLU A 14 4.93 9.38 -1.99
N LYS A 15 4.21 10.49 -2.26
CA LYS A 15 4.11 11.60 -1.31
C LYS A 15 3.29 11.22 -0.07
N MET A 16 2.23 10.42 -0.26
CA MET A 16 1.27 10.09 0.79
C MET A 16 1.67 8.86 1.60
N MET A 17 2.31 7.87 0.97
CA MET A 17 2.60 6.56 1.57
C MET A 17 3.40 6.63 2.88
N PRO A 18 4.43 7.50 3.04
CA PRO A 18 5.11 7.64 4.33
C PRO A 18 4.18 8.08 5.46
N GLY A 19 3.20 8.95 5.16
CA GLY A 19 2.19 9.37 6.13
C GLY A 19 1.23 8.25 6.50
N TYR A 20 0.77 7.48 5.51
CA TYR A 20 -0.08 6.31 5.75
C TYR A 20 0.65 5.25 6.61
N MET A 21 1.91 4.95 6.31
CA MET A 21 2.72 4.03 7.12
C MET A 21 2.89 4.52 8.55
N SER A 22 3.16 5.82 8.76
CA SER A 22 3.32 6.36 10.11
C SER A 22 2.04 6.22 10.94
N VAL A 23 0.87 6.47 10.35
CA VAL A 23 -0.43 6.29 11.04
C VAL A 23 -0.68 4.81 11.32
N LEU A 24 -0.40 3.93 10.36
CA LEU A 24 -0.60 2.49 10.49
C LEU A 24 0.28 1.89 11.61
N GLU A 25 1.56 2.26 11.66
CA GLU A 25 2.49 1.83 12.72
C GLU A 25 2.09 2.37 14.10
N SER A 26 1.60 3.61 14.16
CA SER A 26 1.07 4.20 15.40
C SER A 26 -0.15 3.42 15.89
N ASN A 27 -1.10 3.09 15.01
CA ASN A 27 -2.28 2.31 15.37
C ASN A 27 -1.91 0.87 15.80
N LEU A 28 -0.91 0.26 15.14
CA LEU A 28 -0.38 -1.05 15.53
C LEU A 28 0.24 -1.02 16.94
N THR A 29 1.04 0.01 17.23
CA THR A 29 1.64 0.23 18.56
C THR A 29 0.56 0.42 19.64
N ALA A 30 -0.49 1.18 19.32
CA ALA A 30 -1.63 1.41 20.20
C ALA A 30 -2.60 0.22 20.30
N ARG A 31 -2.40 -0.83 19.48
CA ARG A 31 -3.34 -1.95 19.30
C ARG A 31 -4.76 -1.49 18.91
N ASP A 32 -4.86 -0.38 18.19
CA ASP A 32 -6.12 0.13 17.68
C ASP A 32 -6.52 -0.61 16.39
N GLN A 33 -7.26 -1.70 16.56
CA GLN A 33 -7.75 -2.51 15.44
C GLN A 33 -8.57 -1.68 14.44
N LYS A 34 -9.41 -0.75 14.91
CA LYS A 34 -10.25 0.07 14.02
C LYS A 34 -9.37 0.99 13.19
N GLY A 35 -8.42 1.68 13.83
CA GLY A 35 -7.45 2.53 13.16
C GLY A 35 -6.60 1.77 12.14
N ILE A 36 -6.16 0.55 12.46
CA ILE A 36 -5.43 -0.33 11.52
C ILE A 36 -6.27 -0.64 10.28
N VAL A 37 -7.53 -1.02 10.49
CA VAL A 37 -8.44 -1.38 9.38
C VAL A 37 -8.73 -0.18 8.47
N GLU A 38 -9.01 0.98 9.06
CA GLU A 38 -9.27 2.21 8.31
C GLU A 38 -8.04 2.65 7.50
N GLU A 39 -6.84 2.53 8.07
CA GLU A 39 -5.62 2.91 7.36
C GLU A 39 -5.26 1.91 6.25
N GLY A 40 -5.43 0.60 6.50
CA GLY A 40 -5.32 -0.45 5.48
C GLY A 40 -6.27 -0.21 4.29
N HIS A 41 -7.50 0.26 4.55
CA HIS A 41 -8.47 0.60 3.52
C HIS A 41 -7.98 1.74 2.60
N LYS A 42 -7.44 2.81 3.19
CA LYS A 42 -6.89 3.95 2.43
C LYS A 42 -5.73 3.52 1.55
N ILE A 43 -4.78 2.77 2.11
CA ILE A 43 -3.61 2.28 1.38
C ILE A 43 -4.04 1.36 0.23
N LYS A 44 -4.96 0.42 0.49
CA LYS A 44 -5.52 -0.47 -0.54
C LYS A 44 -6.12 0.33 -1.71
N GLY A 45 -6.93 1.35 -1.40
CA GLY A 45 -7.56 2.21 -2.41
C GLY A 45 -6.53 2.96 -3.26
N ALA A 46 -5.55 3.58 -2.59
CA ALA A 46 -4.48 4.31 -3.25
C ALA A 46 -3.64 3.40 -4.17
N ALA A 47 -3.16 2.26 -3.65
CA ALA A 47 -2.38 1.28 -4.40
C ALA A 47 -3.15 0.70 -5.60
N GLY A 48 -4.44 0.36 -5.40
CA GLY A 48 -5.30 -0.18 -6.46
C GLY A 48 -5.54 0.81 -7.61
N SER A 49 -5.57 2.11 -7.32
CA SER A 49 -5.79 3.14 -8.35
C SER A 49 -4.64 3.29 -9.34
N ILE A 50 -3.42 2.88 -8.95
CA ILE A 50 -2.19 2.98 -9.77
C ILE A 50 -1.64 1.62 -10.20
N GLY A 51 -2.26 0.52 -9.76
CA GLY A 51 -1.90 -0.83 -10.17
C GLY A 51 -0.78 -1.49 -9.33
N LEU A 52 -0.49 -0.99 -8.14
CA LEU A 52 0.42 -1.64 -7.18
C LEU A 52 -0.29 -2.83 -6.52
N ARG A 53 -0.32 -3.96 -7.23
CA ARG A 53 -1.12 -5.13 -6.85
C ARG A 53 -0.70 -5.75 -5.52
N HIS A 54 0.60 -5.83 -5.24
CA HIS A 54 1.10 -6.44 -4.00
C HIS A 54 0.75 -5.57 -2.79
N ILE A 55 1.01 -4.26 -2.82
CA ILE A 55 0.55 -3.33 -1.78
C ILE A 55 -0.97 -3.32 -1.61
N GLN A 56 -1.73 -3.42 -2.71
CA GLN A 56 -3.18 -3.55 -2.65
C GLN A 56 -3.63 -4.82 -1.90
N GLN A 57 -2.92 -5.94 -2.09
CA GLN A 57 -3.20 -7.21 -1.40
C GLN A 57 -2.88 -7.13 0.08
N LEU A 58 -1.73 -6.56 0.45
CA LEU A 58 -1.39 -6.32 1.86
C LEU A 58 -2.42 -5.41 2.53
N GLY A 59 -2.80 -4.31 1.86
CA GLY A 59 -3.86 -3.42 2.33
C GLY A 59 -5.19 -4.16 2.54
N GLN A 60 -5.55 -5.10 1.65
CA GLN A 60 -6.72 -5.95 1.81
C GLN A 60 -6.62 -6.84 3.06
N GLN A 61 -5.48 -7.50 3.30
CA GLN A 61 -5.30 -8.37 4.47
C GLN A 61 -5.38 -7.55 5.77
N ILE A 62 -4.69 -6.41 5.81
CA ILE A 62 -4.69 -5.48 6.95
C ILE A 62 -6.11 -4.97 7.26
N GLN A 63 -6.91 -4.62 6.25
CA GLN A 63 -8.29 -4.14 6.48
C GLN A 63 -9.33 -5.24 6.80
N THR A 64 -8.95 -6.52 6.89
CA THR A 64 -9.89 -7.63 7.07
C THR A 64 -9.67 -8.34 8.41
N PRO A 65 -10.13 -7.76 9.53
CA PRO A 65 -9.85 -8.28 10.86
C PRO A 65 -10.48 -9.66 11.13
N ASP A 66 -11.47 -10.06 10.32
CA ASP A 66 -12.14 -11.36 10.41
C ASP A 66 -11.33 -12.50 9.75
N LEU A 67 -10.16 -12.22 9.17
CA LEU A 67 -9.28 -13.27 8.65
C LEU A 67 -8.82 -14.19 9.79
N PRO A 68 -8.74 -15.51 9.56
CA PRO A 68 -8.11 -16.42 10.51
C PRO A 68 -6.69 -15.95 10.85
N ALA A 69 -6.36 -15.96 12.15
CA ALA A 69 -5.06 -15.51 12.67
C ALA A 69 -4.67 -14.07 12.27
N TRP A 70 -5.63 -13.18 11.97
CA TRP A 70 -5.35 -11.78 11.64
C TRP A 70 -4.52 -11.09 12.73
N SER A 71 -4.87 -11.30 14.00
CA SER A 71 -4.14 -10.72 15.14
C SER A 71 -2.67 -11.15 15.20
N ASP A 72 -2.37 -12.34 14.70
CA ASP A 72 -1.03 -12.93 14.73
C ASP A 72 -0.20 -12.44 13.54
N ASN A 73 -0.85 -12.16 12.40
CA ASN A 73 -0.19 -11.85 11.14
C ASN A 73 -0.15 -10.36 10.78
N VAL A 74 -1.02 -9.52 11.35
CA VAL A 74 -1.17 -8.12 10.93
C VAL A 74 0.12 -7.32 11.04
N ALA A 75 0.93 -7.57 12.08
CA ALA A 75 2.23 -6.93 12.22
C ALA A 75 3.19 -7.31 11.09
N GLU A 76 3.19 -8.57 10.66
CA GLU A 76 4.05 -9.04 9.56
C GLU A 76 3.64 -8.40 8.23
N TRP A 77 2.33 -8.30 7.94
CA TRP A 77 1.87 -7.62 6.72
C TRP A 77 2.22 -6.13 6.71
N VAL A 78 2.20 -5.47 7.88
CA VAL A 78 2.60 -4.06 8.01
C VAL A 78 4.10 -3.90 7.75
N GLU A 79 4.94 -4.79 8.28
CA GLU A 79 6.39 -4.77 8.04
C GLU A 79 6.75 -5.13 6.59
N GLU A 80 6.04 -6.08 5.98
CA GLU A 80 6.17 -6.39 4.55
C GLU A 80 5.80 -5.17 3.69
N MET A 81 4.69 -4.51 4.01
CA MET A 81 4.28 -3.29 3.31
C MET A 81 5.33 -2.19 3.42
N LYS A 82 5.90 -1.99 4.62
CA LYS A 82 6.94 -1.00 4.90
C LYS A 82 8.21 -1.26 4.09
N SER A 83 8.62 -2.51 3.97
CA SER A 83 9.85 -2.91 3.30
C SER A 83 9.72 -2.91 1.77
N GLU A 84 8.56 -3.30 1.23
CA GLU A 84 8.41 -3.53 -0.21
C GLU A 84 7.82 -2.36 -1.01
N TRP A 85 7.08 -1.42 -0.40
CA TRP A 85 6.34 -0.41 -1.19
C TRP A 85 7.23 0.44 -2.12
N GLN A 86 8.47 0.75 -1.72
CA GLN A 86 9.41 1.50 -2.55
C GLN A 86 9.91 0.69 -3.74
N ASN A 87 10.16 -0.60 -3.52
CA ASN A 87 10.56 -1.55 -4.56
C ASN A 87 9.44 -1.71 -5.59
N ASP A 88 8.21 -1.92 -5.11
CA ASP A 88 7.00 -2.00 -5.92
C ASP A 88 6.78 -0.77 -6.80
N VAL A 89 6.94 0.43 -6.22
CA VAL A 89 6.92 1.70 -6.94
C VAL A 89 8.00 1.77 -8.02
N ALA A 90 9.23 1.35 -7.70
CA ALA A 90 10.35 1.37 -8.65
C ALA A 90 10.12 0.43 -9.84
N VAL A 91 9.60 -0.77 -9.58
CA VAL A 91 9.23 -1.74 -10.62
C VAL A 91 8.14 -1.17 -11.54
N LEU A 92 7.10 -0.56 -10.97
CA LEU A 92 6.02 0.04 -11.75
C LEU A 92 6.52 1.21 -12.61
N LYS A 93 7.37 2.10 -12.06
CA LYS A 93 8.01 3.18 -12.82
C LYS A 93 8.81 2.66 -14.01
N ALA A 94 9.62 1.62 -13.79
CA ALA A 94 10.43 1.00 -14.85
C ALA A 94 9.53 0.41 -15.95
N TRP A 95 8.42 -0.23 -15.58
CA TRP A 95 7.45 -0.77 -16.53
C TRP A 95 6.79 0.34 -17.37
N VAL A 96 6.32 1.43 -16.75
CA VAL A 96 5.70 2.57 -17.47
C VAL A 96 6.69 3.22 -18.44
N ALA A 97 7.95 3.40 -18.01
CA ALA A 97 9.00 3.97 -18.86
C ALA A 97 9.30 3.08 -20.08
N LYS A 98 9.25 1.76 -19.92
CA LYS A 98 9.41 0.80 -21.04
C LYS A 98 8.19 0.79 -21.96
N ALA A 99 6.99 0.85 -21.40
CA ALA A 99 5.74 0.86 -22.15
C ALA A 99 5.57 2.14 -22.99
N SER A 100 6.08 3.27 -22.51
CA SER A 100 6.03 4.57 -23.21
C SER A 100 7.01 4.69 -24.39
N LYS A 101 7.93 3.71 -24.56
CA LYS A 101 8.90 3.66 -25.67
C LYS A 101 8.43 2.79 -26.85
N LYS A 102 7.24 2.20 -26.76
CA LYS A 102 6.59 1.43 -27.83
C LYS A 102 5.46 2.25 -28.43
#